data_AF-A0A9P5WZY3-F1
#
_entry.id   AF-A0A9P5WZY3-F1
#
_cell.length_a   1.000
_cell.length_b   1.000
_cell.length_c   1.000
_cell.angle_alpha   90.00
_cell.angle_beta   90.00
_cell.angle_gamma   90.00
#
_symmetry.space_group_name_H-M   'P 1'
#
loop_
_entity.id
_entity.type
_entity.pdbx_description
1 polymer ?
#
loop_
_entity_poly.entity_id
_entity_poly.type
_entity_poly.pdbx_seq_one_letter_code
_entity_poly.pdbx_strand_id
1 'polypeptide(L)'
;NRLTQYWTIFYDLFFDKQTASLLNDQCLKLINCATDMVAWNSSSYSRFLRFTTQESLNEVRRHWVSYAETLGLSDSEQNQLKQ
;
A
#
# COMPACT_ATOMS: atom_id res chain seq x y z
N ASN A 1 -8.30 -2.16 -27.61
CA ASN A 1 -7.84 -0.77 -27.38
C ASN A 1 -7.18 -0.75 -25.99
N ARG A 2 -5.84 -0.60 -25.91
CA ARG A 2 -5.10 -0.72 -24.63
C ARG A 2 -5.39 0.42 -23.66
N LEU A 3 -5.77 1.60 -24.17
CA LEU A 3 -6.13 2.75 -23.34
C LEU A 3 -7.37 2.46 -22.49
N THR A 4 -8.37 1.78 -23.06
CA THR A 4 -9.58 1.39 -22.32
C THR A 4 -9.24 0.39 -21.21
N GLN A 5 -8.29 -0.51 -21.43
CA GLN A 5 -7.85 -1.48 -20.43
C GLN A 5 -7.08 -0.82 -19.28
N TYR A 6 -6.16 0.10 -19.58
CA TYR A 6 -5.48 0.90 -18.54
C TYR A 6 -6.47 1.79 -17.78
N TRP A 7 -7.46 2.34 -18.46
CA TRP A 7 -8.52 3.13 -17.84
C TRP A 7 -9.40 2.29 -16.91
N THR A 8 -9.76 1.08 -17.33
CA THR A 8 -10.48 0.12 -16.47
C THR A 8 -9.64 -0.27 -15.25
N ILE A 9 -8.35 -0.57 -15.42
CA ILE A 9 -7.45 -0.84 -14.29
C ILE A 9 -7.39 0.36 -13.34
N PHE A 10 -7.28 1.59 -13.86
CA PHE A 10 -7.27 2.79 -13.05
C PHE A 10 -8.59 2.99 -12.27
N TYR A 11 -9.73 2.73 -12.92
CA TYR A 11 -11.05 2.82 -12.29
C TYR A 11 -11.29 1.72 -11.26
N ASP A 12 -10.85 0.49 -11.53
CA ASP A 12 -10.93 -0.64 -10.61
C ASP A 12 -9.98 -0.46 -9.40
N LEU A 13 -8.91 0.32 -9.59
CA LEU A 13 -8.02 0.78 -8.52
C LEU A 13 -8.54 2.05 -7.82
N PHE A 14 -9.64 2.64 -8.28
CA PHE A 14 -10.28 3.76 -7.62
C PHE A 14 -11.07 3.23 -6.43
N PHE A 15 -10.39 3.14 -5.30
CA PHE A 15 -10.97 2.64 -4.07
C PHE A 15 -12.08 3.59 -3.59
N ASP A 16 -13.28 3.06 -3.31
CA ASP A 16 -14.25 3.79 -2.52
C ASP A 16 -13.69 4.06 -1.12
N LYS A 17 -14.32 4.98 -0.37
CA LYS A 17 -13.82 5.37 0.97
C LYS A 17 -13.65 4.17 1.91
N GLN A 18 -14.50 3.15 1.78
CA GLN A 18 -14.44 1.95 2.62
C GLN A 18 -13.23 1.08 2.26
N THR A 19 -12.98 0.88 0.97
CA THR A 19 -11.86 0.11 0.45
C THR A 19 -10.53 0.83 0.68
N ALA A 20 -10.52 2.16 0.56
CA ALA A 20 -9.37 3.00 0.91
C ALA A 20 -9.01 2.89 2.40
N SER A 21 -10.02 2.93 3.29
CA SER A 21 -9.81 2.73 4.73
C SER A 21 -9.26 1.35 5.04
N LEU A 22 -9.83 0.30 4.42
CA LEU A 22 -9.36 -1.08 4.61
C LEU A 22 -7.91 -1.26 4.13
N LEU A 23 -7.57 -0.67 2.97
CA LEU A 23 -6.23 -0.70 2.43
C LEU A 23 -5.25 0.05 3.33
N ASN A 24 -5.65 1.21 3.86
CA ASN A 24 -4.84 1.98 4.81
C ASN A 24 -4.53 1.15 6.08
N ASP A 25 -5.55 0.55 6.70
CA ASP A 25 -5.37 -0.32 7.87
C ASP A 25 -4.42 -1.48 7.58
N GLN A 26 -4.49 -2.03 6.37
CA GLN A 26 -3.63 -3.11 5.96
C GLN A 26 -2.18 -2.65 5.72
N CYS A 27 -1.99 -1.49 5.09
CA CYS A 27 -0.67 -0.88 4.92
C CYS A 27 -0.03 -0.61 6.29
N LEU A 28 -0.76 -0.07 7.26
CA LEU A 28 -0.25 0.17 8.61
C LEU A 28 0.23 -1.11 9.30
N LYS A 29 -0.52 -2.22 9.18
CA LYS A 29 -0.09 -3.53 9.71
C LYS A 29 1.19 -4.01 9.05
N LEU A 30 1.27 -3.93 7.72
CA LEU A 30 2.44 -4.34 6.95
C LEU A 30 3.68 -3.51 7.31
N ILE A 31 3.53 -2.20 7.44
CA ILE A 31 4.59 -1.26 7.84
C ILE A 31 5.17 -1.62 9.21
N ASN A 32 4.30 -1.99 10.16
CA ASN A 32 4.69 -2.39 11.51
C ASN A 32 5.42 -3.73 11.54
N CYS A 33 5.06 -4.68 10.66
CA CYS A 33 5.74 -5.96 10.56
C CYS A 33 7.06 -5.90 9.78
N ALA A 34 7.26 -4.90 8.93
CA ALA A 34 8.38 -4.81 7.99
C ALA A 34 9.59 -4.02 8.50
N THR A 35 9.78 -3.91 9.82
CA THR A 35 10.90 -3.16 10.42
C THR A 35 12.25 -3.77 10.07
N ASP A 36 12.32 -5.10 10.09
CA ASP A 36 13.50 -5.90 9.78
C ASP A 36 13.08 -7.33 9.39
N MET A 37 14.03 -8.10 8.84
CA MET A 37 13.78 -9.48 8.42
C MET A 37 13.34 -10.40 9.56
N VAL A 38 13.77 -10.17 10.81
CA VAL A 38 13.37 -11.00 11.96
C VAL A 38 11.90 -10.75 12.29
N ALA A 39 11.53 -9.48 12.43
CA ALA A 39 10.14 -9.07 12.65
C ALA A 39 9.23 -9.56 11.50
N TRP A 40 9.68 -9.39 10.25
CA TRP A 40 8.92 -9.84 9.09
C TRP A 40 8.68 -11.34 9.11
N ASN A 41 9.74 -12.13 9.33
CA ASN A 41 9.65 -13.59 9.33
C ASN A 41 8.79 -14.13 10.48
N SER A 42 8.73 -13.41 11.60
CA SER A 42 7.84 -13.75 12.72
C SER A 42 6.36 -13.43 12.48
N SER A 43 6.07 -12.56 11.51
CA SER A 43 4.70 -12.15 11.19
C SER A 43 3.93 -13.23 10.43
N SER A 44 2.60 -13.17 10.48
CA SER A 44 1.75 -14.04 9.64
C SER A 44 1.94 -13.79 8.14
N TYR A 45 2.49 -12.63 7.75
CA TYR A 45 2.69 -12.22 6.36
C TYR A 45 3.81 -12.98 5.66
N SER A 46 4.83 -13.43 6.41
CA SER A 46 5.97 -14.17 5.85
C SER A 46 5.57 -15.48 5.16
N ARG A 47 4.42 -16.06 5.56
CA ARG A 47 3.90 -17.30 4.97
C ARG A 47 3.51 -17.16 3.51
N PHE A 48 3.05 -15.96 3.11
CA PHE A 48 2.54 -15.71 1.75
C PHE A 48 3.35 -14.68 0.98
N LEU A 49 4.04 -13.76 1.66
CA LEU A 49 4.92 -12.78 1.03
C LEU A 49 6.34 -12.94 1.58
N ARG A 50 7.20 -13.56 0.78
CA ARG A 50 8.59 -13.85 1.16
C ARG A 50 9.51 -12.74 0.67
N PHE A 51 10.33 -12.23 1.58
CA PHE A 51 11.49 -11.42 1.25
C PHE A 51 12.74 -12.24 1.51
N THR A 52 13.74 -12.07 0.65
CA THR A 52 15.04 -12.75 0.77
C THR A 52 16.12 -11.81 1.29
N THR A 53 15.92 -10.50 1.15
CA THR A 53 16.88 -9.48 1.60
C THR A 53 16.19 -8.33 2.31
N GLN A 54 16.91 -7.66 3.20
CA GLN A 54 16.40 -6.50 3.92
C GLN A 54 16.10 -5.33 2.97
N GLU A 55 16.86 -5.18 1.89
CA GLU A 55 16.71 -4.10 0.91
C GLU A 55 15.37 -4.23 0.17
N SER A 56 15.01 -5.45 -0.26
CA SER A 56 13.72 -5.69 -0.93
C SER A 56 12.54 -5.47 0.02
N LEU A 57 12.67 -5.83 1.30
CA LEU A 57 11.67 -5.54 2.33
C LEU A 57 11.54 -4.03 2.56
N ASN A 58 12.65 -3.30 2.64
CA ASN A 58 12.67 -1.85 2.84
C ASN A 58 12.01 -1.10 1.68
N GLU A 59 12.29 -1.50 0.43
CA GLU A 59 11.66 -0.86 -0.73
C GLU A 59 10.15 -1.08 -0.75
N VAL A 60 9.68 -2.30 -0.46
CA VAL A 60 8.24 -2.55 -0.39
C VAL A 60 7.60 -1.82 0.79
N ARG A 61 8.27 -1.75 1.95
CA ARG A 61 7.81 -0.96 3.09
C ARG A 61 7.66 0.52 2.72
N ARG A 62 8.60 1.08 1.96
CA ARG A 62 8.53 2.47 1.46
C ARG A 62 7.26 2.71 0.64
N HIS A 63 6.86 1.74 -0.19
CA HIS A 63 5.61 1.83 -0.95
C HIS A 63 4.38 1.77 -0.04
N TRP A 64 4.34 0.87 0.95
CA TRP A 64 3.22 0.83 1.91
C TRP A 64 3.10 2.12 2.72
N VAL A 65 4.22 2.73 3.13
CA VAL A 65 4.22 4.06 3.79
C VAL A 65 3.59 5.11 2.87
N SER A 66 4.05 5.18 1.61
CA SER A 66 3.50 6.13 0.64
C SER A 66 1.99 5.93 0.41
N TYR A 67 1.52 4.68 0.39
CA TYR A 67 0.09 4.39 0.29
C TYR A 67 -0.68 4.81 1.53
N ALA A 68 -0.18 4.51 2.74
CA ALA A 68 -0.84 4.91 3.98
C ALA A 68 -0.93 6.44 4.11
N GLU A 69 0.14 7.16 3.74
CA GLU A 69 0.15 8.62 3.70
C GLU A 69 -0.89 9.16 2.72
N THR A 70 -0.93 8.62 1.49
CA THR A 70 -1.88 9.06 0.45
C THR A 70 -3.33 8.75 0.80
N LEU A 71 -3.60 7.58 1.36
CA LEU A 71 -4.95 7.13 1.73
C LEU A 71 -5.45 7.79 3.02
N GLY A 72 -4.54 8.22 3.90
CA GLY A 72 -4.85 8.97 5.11
C GLY A 72 -5.13 10.46 4.88
N LEU A 73 -4.89 10.97 3.67
CA LEU A 73 -5.20 12.35 3.31
C LEU A 73 -6.70 12.61 3.38
N SER A 74 -7.06 13.72 4.01
CA SER A 74 -8.42 14.25 4.02
C SER A 74 -8.91 14.58 2.61
N ASP A 75 -10.23 14.64 2.41
CA ASP A 75 -10.83 15.05 1.13
C ASP A 75 -10.29 16.42 0.65
N SER A 76 -9.92 17.32 1.57
CA SER A 76 -9.29 18.62 1.27
C SER A 76 -7.88 18.50 0.72
N GLU A 77 -7.06 17.58 1.25
CA GLU A 77 -5.68 17.36 0.81
C GLU A 77 -5.65 16.60 -0.52
N GLN A 78 -6.57 15.63 -0.70
CA GLN A 78 -6.73 14.92 -1.97
C GLN A 78 -7.14 15.84 -3.12
N ASN A 79 -7.93 16.88 -2.84
CA ASN A 79 -8.34 17.87 -3.85
C ASN A 79 -7.20 18.82 -4.27
N GLN A 80 -6.16 18.99 -3.45
CA GLN A 80 -4.98 19.77 -3.81
C GLN A 80 -4.01 19.01 -4.73
N LEU A 81 -3.97 17.68 -4.63
CA LEU A 81 -3.16 16.80 -5.49
C LEU A 81 -3.77 16.57 -6.89
N LYS A 82 -5.05 16.92 -7.08
CA LYS A 82 -5.79 16.78 -8.35
C LYS A 82 -5.73 18.03 -9.24
N GLN A 83 -4.98 19.08 -8.86
CA GLN A 83 -4.73 20.28 -9.68
C GLN A 83 -3.52 20.08 -10.59
#